data_AF-A0AAN8BZN2-F1
#
_entry.id   AF-A0AAN8BZN2-F1
#
_cell.length_a   1.000
_cell.length_b   1.000
_cell.length_c   1.000
_cell.angle_alpha   90.00
_cell.angle_beta   90.00
_cell.angle_gamma   90.00
#
_symmetry.space_group_name_H-M   'P 1'
#
loop_
_entity.id
_entity.type
_entity.pdbx_description
1 polymer ?
#
loop_
_entity_poly.entity_id
_entity_poly.type
_entity_poly.pdbx_seq_one_letter_code
_entity_poly.pdbx_strand_id
1 'polypeptide(L)' 'MFPDLGPALMKPRQQFDDTRTRCRSAGVICGFRHPATFVVTVGKDKRTFNNPKDAEKFLDDKQVSR' A
#
# COMPACT_ATOMS: atom_id res chain seq x y z
N MET A 1 19.33 -2.95 14.45
CA MET A 1 19.77 -3.06 13.05
C MET A 1 18.53 -2.98 12.18
N PHE A 2 18.34 -1.87 11.46
CA PHE A 2 17.27 -1.81 10.46
C PHE A 2 17.65 -2.77 9.33
N PRO A 3 16.76 -3.64 8.85
CA PRO A 3 17.09 -4.50 7.72
C PRO A 3 17.44 -3.57 6.56
N ASP A 4 18.67 -3.66 6.07
CA ASP A 4 19.10 -2.94 4.88
C ASP A 4 18.18 -3.37 3.74
N LEU A 5 17.21 -2.52 3.45
CA LEU A 5 16.26 -2.76 2.39
C LEU A 5 17.02 -2.49 1.09
N GLY A 6 17.68 -3.52 0.59
CA GLY A 6 18.48 -3.42 -0.63
C GLY A 6 17.66 -2.85 -1.80
N PRO A 7 18.32 -2.40 -2.87
CA PRO A 7 17.67 -1.76 -4.02
C PRO A 7 16.55 -2.61 -4.65
N ALA A 8 16.63 -3.94 -4.52
CA ALA A 8 15.58 -4.88 -4.94
C ALA A 8 14.25 -4.70 -4.20
N LEU A 9 14.25 -4.18 -2.96
CA LEU A 9 13.06 -3.91 -2.16
C LEU A 9 12.63 -2.43 -2.23
N MET A 10 13.56 -1.52 -2.51
CA MET A 10 13.27 -0.09 -2.67
C MET A 10 12.47 0.21 -3.93
N LYS A 11 12.87 -0.37 -5.08
CA LYS A 11 12.19 -0.20 -6.37
C LYS A 11 10.69 -0.59 -6.33
N PRO A 12 10.30 -1.77 -5.80
CA PRO A 12 8.89 -2.12 -5.70
C PRO A 12 8.16 -1.22 -4.71
N ARG A 13 8.78 -0.81 -3.59
CA ARG A 13 8.13 0.10 -2.64
C ARG A 13 7.85 1.49 -3.22
N GLN A 14 8.77 2.03 -4.02
CA GLN A 14 8.57 3.30 -4.72
C GLN A 14 7.36 3.28 -5.66
N GLN A 15 7.04 2.13 -6.27
CA GLN A 15 5.86 2.02 -7.14
C GLN A 15 4.54 2.26 -6.39
N PHE A 16 4.52 2.13 -5.05
CA PHE A 16 3.35 2.38 -4.21
C PHE A 16 3.40 3.75 -3.52
N ASP A 17 4.33 4.64 -3.87
CA ASP A 17 4.43 5.95 -3.19
C ASP A 17 3.18 6.82 -3.42
N ASP A 18 2.65 6.79 -4.65
CA ASP A 18 1.38 7.44 -5.01
C ASP A 18 0.21 6.84 -4.22
N THR A 19 0.12 5.51 -4.17
CA THR A 19 -0.90 4.78 -3.40
C THR A 19 -0.80 5.10 -1.91
N ARG A 20 0.40 5.20 -1.35
CA ARG A 20 0.65 5.54 0.04
C ARG A 20 0.21 6.97 0.36
N THR A 21 0.47 7.90 -0.55
CA THR A 21 -0.01 9.28 -0.45
C THR A 21 -1.53 9.32 -0.44
N ARG A 22 -2.19 8.57 -1.33
CA ARG A 22 -3.66 8.45 -1.35
C ARG A 22 -4.22 7.84 -0.07
N CYS A 23 -3.63 6.75 0.43
CA CYS A 23 -4.02 6.16 1.71
C CYS A 23 -3.93 7.19 2.85
N ARG A 24 -2.86 7.98 2.89
CA ARG A 24 -2.69 9.03 3.91
C ARG A 24 -3.77 10.12 3.79
N SER A 25 -4.05 10.60 2.58
CA SER A 25 -5.13 11.57 2.34
C SER A 25 -6.51 11.02 2.69
N ALA A 26 -6.70 9.72 2.52
CA ALA A 26 -7.94 9.00 2.85
C ALA A 26 -8.09 8.66 4.35
N GLY A 27 -7.07 8.89 5.17
CA GLY A 27 -7.03 8.39 6.56
C GLY A 27 -6.98 6.86 6.66
N VAL A 28 -6.56 6.17 5.61
CA VAL A 28 -6.47 4.71 5.52
C VAL A 28 -5.10 4.25 6.01
N ILE A 29 -5.09 3.19 6.83
CA ILE A 29 -3.87 2.59 7.34
C ILE A 29 -3.23 1.77 6.21
N CYS A 30 -2.00 2.12 5.84
CA CYS A 30 -1.22 1.39 4.83
C CYS A 30 0.24 1.22 5.24
N GLY A 31 0.89 0.20 4.69
CA GLY A 31 2.29 -0.09 4.97
C GLY A 31 2.86 -1.17 4.07
N PHE A 32 4.09 -1.60 4.36
CA PHE A 32 4.75 -2.67 3.62
C PHE A 32 5.05 -3.83 4.55
N ARG A 33 4.79 -5.04 4.06
CA ARG A 33 5.25 -6.28 4.67
C ARG A 33 6.46 -6.81 3.90
N HIS A 34 7.40 -7.42 4.61
CA HIS A 34 8.55 -8.05 4.00
C HIS A 34 8.11 -9.13 3.00
N PRO A 35 8.74 -9.23 1.80
CA PRO A 35 9.84 -8.39 1.31
C PRO A 35 9.40 -6.99 0.80
N ALA A 36 8.36 -6.91 -0.03
CA ALA A 36 7.87 -5.65 -0.60
C ALA A 36 6.36 -5.70 -0.96
N THR A 37 5.56 -6.35 -0.13
CA THR A 37 4.11 -6.43 -0.36
C THR A 37 3.41 -5.26 0.33
N PHE A 38 2.59 -4.52 -0.42
CA PHE A 38 1.86 -3.37 0.11
C PHE A 38 0.60 -3.86 0.82
N VAL A 39 0.36 -3.39 2.03
CA VAL A 39 -0.80 -3.77 2.83
C VAL A 39 -1.64 -2.53 3.05
N VAL A 40 -2.94 -2.64 2.76
CA VAL A 40 -3.93 -1.60 2.99
C VAL A 40 -5.01 -2.16 3.90
N THR A 41 -5.30 -1.45 4.98
CA THR A 41 -6.36 -1.77 5.93
C THR A 41 -7.41 -0.67 5.88
N VAL A 42 -8.59 -0.99 5.36
CA VAL A 42 -9.77 -0.11 5.32
C VAL A 42 -10.82 -0.68 6.27
N GLY A 43 -10.98 -0.07 7.45
CA GLY A 43 -11.91 -0.55 8.47
C GLY A 43 -11.53 -1.96 8.97
N LYS A 44 -12.42 -2.95 8.72
CA LYS A 44 -12.19 -4.37 9.07
C LYS A 44 -11.50 -5.16 7.94
N ASP A 45 -11.42 -4.59 6.74
CA ASP A 45 -10.85 -5.27 5.59
C ASP A 45 -9.35 -4.97 5.49
N LYS A 46 -8.53 -6.02 5.55
CA LYS A 46 -7.10 -5.94 5.28
C LYS A 46 -6.79 -6.68 3.99
N ARG A 47 -6.23 -5.97 3.00
CA ARG A 47 -5.76 -6.57 1.74
C ARG A 47 -4.27 -6.31 1.53
N THR A 48 -3.67 -7.25 0.80
CA THR A 48 -2.26 -7.25 0.44
C THR A 48 -2.17 -7.15 -1.07
N PHE A 49 -1.27 -6.32 -1.58
CA PHE A 49 -1.11 -6.01 -2.99
C PHE A 49 0.34 -6.12 -3.40
N ASN A 50 0.56 -6.75 -4.54
CA ASN A 50 1.87 -6.83 -5.20
C ASN A 50 1.99 -5.81 -6.34
N ASN A 51 0.88 -5.14 -6.69
CA ASN A 51 0.79 -4.19 -7.80
C ASN A 51 0.07 -2.92 -7.32
N PRO A 52 0.61 -1.71 -7.55
CA PRO A 52 -0.02 -0.46 -7.12
C PRO A 52 -1.40 -0.24 -7.74
N LYS A 53 -1.60 -0.62 -9.00
CA LYS A 53 -2.89 -0.46 -9.70
C LYS A 53 -4.05 -1.19 -9.01
N ASP A 54 -3.80 -2.40 -8.49
CA ASP A 54 -4.82 -3.14 -7.74
C ASP A 54 -5.14 -2.48 -6.40
N ALA A 55 -4.11 -1.94 -5.74
CA ALA A 55 -4.29 -1.20 -4.49
C ALA A 55 -5.08 0.10 -4.71
N GLU A 56 -4.79 0.83 -5.79
CA GLU A 56 -5.53 2.03 -6.19
C GLU A 56 -7.00 1.71 -6.51
N LYS A 57 -7.27 0.66 -7.30
CA LYS A 57 -8.64 0.21 -7.57
C LYS A 57 -9.39 -0.15 -6.29
N PHE A 58 -8.72 -0.81 -5.35
CA PHE A 58 -9.33 -1.16 -4.07
C PHE A 58 -9.64 0.08 -3.22
N LEU A 59 -8.77 1.08 -3.23
CA LEU A 59 -9.01 2.35 -2.53
C LEU A 59 -10.17 3.11 -3.14
N ASP A 60 -10.28 3.12 -4.48
CA ASP A 60 -11.39 3.75 -5.21
C ASP A 60 -12.73 3.07 -4.89
N ASP A 61 -12.79 1.74 -5.04
CA ASP A 61 -13.98 0.93 -4.71
C ASP A 61 -14.46 1.13 -3.27
N LYS A 62 -13.51 1.20 -2.31
CA LYS A 62 -13.82 1.39 -0.89
C LYS A 62 -14.07 2.84 -0.49
N GLN A 63 -13.58 3.85 -1.22
CA GLN A 63 -13.94 5.26 -1.00
C GLN A 63 -15.29 5.63 -1.60
N VAL A 64 -15.66 5.03 -2.74
CA VAL A 64 -16.91 5.30 -3.45
C VAL A 64 -18.13 4.73 -2.71
N SER A 65 -17.94 3.79 -1.78
CA SER A 65 -19.03 3.25 -0.94
C SER A 65 -19.45 4.16 0.23
N ARG A 66 -19.27 5.48 0.12
CA ARG A 66 -19.64 6.44 1.19
C ARG A 66 -20.80 7.34 0.81
#